data_AF-A0A821TXA5-F1
#
_entry.id   AF-A0A821TXA5-F1
#
_cell.length_a   1.000
_cell.length_b   1.000
_cell.length_c   1.000
_cell.angle_alpha   90.00
_cell.angle_beta   90.00
_cell.angle_gamma   90.00
#
_symmetry.space_group_name_H-M   'P 1'
#
loop_
_entity.id
_entity.type
_entity.pdbx_description
1 polymer ?
#
loop_
_entity_poly.entity_id
_entity_poly.type
_entity_poly.pdbx_seq_one_letter_code
_entity_poly.pdbx_strand_id
1 'polypeptide(L)'
;YIVDKLLAQSLYWEDTGLRADEVWTWTKYSKAQRAVADKVWEHIGVVSTKKLEIDKLINTENDKMQEKLKITNMIPSCLDIYCSNATDKQYYKDLLHDITNSFTDKIVRAVVIPEEIEKFVPIAKRLDPYSKSNVWHLFREQQSACK
;
A
#
# COMPACT_ATOMS: atom_id res chain seq x y z
N TYR A 1 26.44 -0.34 20.67
CA TYR A 1 26.29 1.14 20.74
C TYR A 1 26.00 1.67 19.33
N ILE A 2 24.78 2.16 19.04
CA ILE A 2 24.21 2.54 17.72
C ILE A 2 24.30 1.50 16.59
N VAL A 3 25.50 1.06 16.18
CA VAL A 3 25.72 0.04 15.13
C VAL A 3 24.94 -1.23 15.43
N ASP A 4 25.03 -1.76 16.65
CA ASP A 4 24.27 -2.96 17.06
C ASP A 4 22.76 -2.74 17.00
N LYS A 5 22.28 -1.52 17.28
CA LYS A 5 20.85 -1.20 17.19
C LYS A 5 20.39 -1.18 15.74
N LEU A 6 21.18 -0.60 14.84
CA LEU A 6 20.86 -0.54 13.42
C LEU A 6 20.96 -1.92 12.76
N LEU A 7 21.93 -2.73 13.18
CA LEU A 7 22.02 -4.14 12.75
C LEU A 7 20.84 -4.96 13.27
N ALA A 8 20.46 -4.80 14.54
CA ALA A 8 19.27 -5.45 15.08
C ALA A 8 17.99 -5.01 14.33
N GLN A 9 17.90 -3.73 13.96
CA GLN A 9 16.79 -3.20 13.18
C GLN A 9 16.75 -3.81 11.77
N SER A 10 17.89 -3.95 11.09
CA SER A 10 17.91 -4.56 9.76
C SER A 10 17.52 -6.03 9.80
N LEU A 11 17.98 -6.77 10.82
CA LEU A 11 17.56 -8.16 11.06
C LEU A 11 16.06 -8.27 11.35
N TYR A 12 15.53 -7.35 12.17
CA TYR A 12 14.09 -7.29 12.44
C TYR A 12 13.29 -7.02 11.17
N TRP A 13 13.72 -6.09 10.32
CA TRP A 13 13.05 -5.85 9.05
C TRP A 13 13.12 -7.04 8.09
N GLU A 14 14.24 -7.76 8.05
CA GLU A 14 14.39 -8.96 7.21
C GLU A 14 13.38 -10.05 7.61
N ASP A 15 13.21 -10.26 8.91
CA ASP A 15 12.29 -11.27 9.47
C ASP A 15 10.83 -10.82 9.38
N THR A 16 10.53 -9.68 9.99
CA THR A 16 9.16 -9.25 10.25
C THR A 16 8.61 -8.35 9.15
N GLY A 17 9.47 -7.58 8.47
CA GLY A 17 9.10 -6.55 7.49
C GLY A 17 9.10 -5.13 8.07
N LEU A 18 8.90 -4.13 7.20
CA LEU A 18 8.88 -2.73 7.59
C LEU A 18 7.47 -2.23 7.90
N ARG A 19 7.39 -1.22 8.78
CA ARG A 19 6.18 -0.41 8.94
C ARG A 19 5.98 0.50 7.73
N ALA A 20 4.73 0.78 7.40
CA ALA A 20 4.39 1.57 6.23
C ALA A 20 4.90 3.03 6.32
N ASP A 21 5.01 3.61 7.52
CA ASP A 21 5.63 4.92 7.75
C ASP A 21 7.13 4.95 7.51
N GLU A 22 7.85 3.87 7.81
CA GLU A 22 9.27 3.70 7.47
C GLU A 22 9.45 3.66 5.95
N VAL A 23 8.60 2.89 5.25
CA VAL A 23 8.59 2.81 3.78
C VAL A 23 8.25 4.16 3.14
N TRP A 24 7.23 4.87 3.63
CA TRP A 24 6.88 6.21 3.15
C TRP A 24 7.99 7.22 3.38
N THR A 25 8.63 7.17 4.54
CA THR A 25 9.78 8.02 4.85
C THR A 25 10.90 7.81 3.84
N TRP A 26 11.24 6.55 3.54
CA TRP A 26 12.29 6.23 2.58
C TRP A 26 11.96 6.70 1.16
N THR A 27 10.72 6.52 0.72
CA THR A 27 10.30 6.96 -0.62
C THR A 27 10.36 8.48 -0.78
N LYS A 28 10.15 9.24 0.31
CA LYS A 28 10.22 10.71 0.34
C LYS A 28 11.64 11.26 0.44
N TYR A 29 12.65 10.45 0.74
CA TYR A 29 14.02 10.92 0.77
C TYR A 29 14.48 11.43 -0.59
N SER A 30 15.05 12.63 -0.58
CA SER A 30 15.80 13.17 -1.71
C SER A 30 17.00 12.29 -2.03
N LYS A 31 17.53 12.42 -3.25
CA LYS A 31 18.74 11.69 -3.67
C LYS A 31 19.92 11.89 -2.71
N ALA A 32 20.09 13.10 -2.19
CA ALA A 32 21.15 13.40 -1.22
C ALA A 32 20.94 12.69 0.12
N GLN A 33 19.71 12.67 0.64
CA GLN A 33 19.37 11.97 1.88
C GLN A 33 19.55 10.45 1.74
N ARG A 34 19.14 9.86 0.61
CA ARG A 34 19.38 8.44 0.32
C ARG A 34 20.87 8.12 0.29
N ALA A 35 21.68 8.91 -0.40
CA ALA A 35 23.12 8.70 -0.45
C ALA A 35 23.79 8.75 0.94
N VAL A 36 23.27 9.53 1.88
CA VAL A 36 23.75 9.53 3.28
C VAL A 36 23.33 8.24 3.99
N ALA A 37 22.07 7.82 3.85
CA ALA A 37 21.57 6.58 4.45
C ALA A 37 22.31 5.35 3.91
N ASP A 38 22.58 5.30 2.60
CA ASP A 38 23.31 4.20 1.95
C ASP A 38 24.71 4.05 2.54
N LYS A 39 25.43 5.17 2.76
CA LYS A 39 26.75 5.16 3.41
C LYS A 39 26.69 4.65 4.85
N VAL A 40 25.64 4.98 5.59
CA VAL A 40 25.44 4.47 6.95
C VAL A 40 25.28 2.95 6.93
N TRP A 41 24.42 2.44 6.04
CA TRP A 41 24.18 1.00 5.91
C TRP A 41 25.38 0.24 5.35
N GLU A 42 26.13 0.83 4.42
CA GLU A 42 27.40 0.30 3.93
C GLU A 42 28.40 0.16 5.08
N HIS A 43 28.58 1.21 5.90
CA HIS A 43 29.46 1.18 7.05
C HIS A 43 29.06 0.11 8.07
N ILE A 44 27.76 -0.02 8.36
CA ILE A 44 27.25 -1.06 9.25
C ILE A 44 27.52 -2.44 8.67
N GLY A 45 27.32 -2.64 7.37
CA GLY A 45 27.60 -3.91 6.70
C GLY A 45 29.07 -4.31 6.80
N VAL A 46 29.98 -3.35 6.63
CA VAL A 46 31.43 -3.58 6.81
C VAL A 46 31.75 -3.96 8.26
N VAL A 47 31.28 -3.19 9.24
CA VAL A 47 31.57 -3.43 10.67
C VAL A 47 30.98 -4.76 11.16
N SER A 48 29.78 -5.12 10.68
CA SER A 48 29.09 -6.35 11.05
C SER A 48 29.48 -7.56 10.19
N THR A 49 30.39 -7.39 9.21
CA THR A 49 30.76 -8.42 8.22
C THR A 49 29.56 -9.03 7.49
N LYS A 50 28.46 -8.27 7.37
CA LYS A 50 27.20 -8.70 6.75
C LYS A 50 26.91 -7.82 5.54
N LYS A 51 26.56 -8.44 4.41
CA LYS A 51 26.02 -7.69 3.27
C LYS A 51 24.55 -7.36 3.56
N LEU A 52 24.24 -6.06 3.70
CA LEU A 52 22.87 -5.58 3.91
C LEU A 52 22.27 -5.12 2.58
N GLU A 53 21.11 -5.67 2.21
CA GLU A 53 20.37 -5.30 0.99
C GLU A 53 19.15 -4.41 1.33
N ILE A 54 19.38 -3.31 2.04
CA ILE A 54 18.33 -2.43 2.58
C ILE A 54 17.40 -1.90 1.49
N ASP A 55 17.94 -1.42 0.38
CA ASP A 55 17.13 -0.91 -0.73
C ASP A 55 16.20 -1.98 -1.30
N LYS A 56 16.68 -3.21 -1.45
CA LYS A 56 15.88 -4.31 -1.96
C LYS A 56 14.75 -4.66 -1.00
N LEU A 57 15.05 -4.68 0.29
CA LEU A 57 14.09 -4.93 1.36
C LEU A 57 12.99 -3.85 1.38
N ILE A 58 13.37 -2.57 1.32
CA ILE A 58 12.41 -1.46 1.30
C ILE A 58 11.59 -1.46 0.01
N ASN A 59 12.21 -1.68 -1.15
CA ASN A 59 11.49 -1.75 -2.43
C ASN A 59 10.49 -2.91 -2.44
N THR A 60 10.86 -4.08 -1.91
CA THR A 60 9.95 -5.23 -1.81
C THR A 60 8.74 -4.93 -0.94
N GLU A 61 8.92 -4.26 0.19
CA GLU A 61 7.79 -3.86 1.04
C GLU A 61 6.97 -2.73 0.41
N ASN A 62 7.62 -1.79 -0.28
CA ASN A 62 6.92 -0.76 -1.04
C ASN A 62 6.02 -1.37 -2.12
N ASP A 63 6.50 -2.36 -2.88
CA ASP A 63 5.71 -3.00 -3.93
C ASP A 63 4.44 -3.67 -3.34
N LYS A 64 4.58 -4.40 -2.23
CA LYS A 64 3.45 -5.01 -1.51
C LYS A 64 2.47 -3.95 -1.00
N MET A 65 2.99 -2.85 -0.49
CA MET A 65 2.20 -1.73 -0.01
C MET A 65 1.41 -1.07 -1.14
N GLN A 66 2.07 -0.80 -2.28
CA GLN A 66 1.44 -0.21 -3.46
C GLN A 66 0.36 -1.13 -4.03
N GLU A 67 0.55 -2.44 -4.02
CA GLU A 67 -0.47 -3.40 -4.44
C GLU A 67 -1.74 -3.30 -3.58
N LYS A 68 -1.58 -3.26 -2.25
CA LYS A 68 -2.71 -3.13 -1.33
C LYS A 68 -3.40 -1.78 -1.43
N LEU A 69 -2.64 -0.69 -1.56
CA LEU A 69 -3.20 0.65 -1.79
C LEU A 69 -3.94 0.74 -3.14
N LYS A 70 -3.46 0.03 -4.15
CA LYS A 70 -4.15 -0.05 -5.44
C LYS A 70 -5.52 -0.71 -5.30
N ILE A 71 -5.63 -1.77 -4.49
CA ILE A 71 -6.92 -2.42 -4.17
C ILE A 71 -7.85 -1.43 -3.47
N THR A 72 -7.37 -0.72 -2.44
CA THR A 72 -8.17 0.25 -1.69
C THR A 72 -8.61 1.44 -2.53
N ASN A 73 -7.90 1.77 -3.62
CA ASN A 73 -8.25 2.86 -4.52
C ASN A 73 -9.17 2.44 -5.68
N MET A 74 -9.08 1.19 -6.15
CA MET A 74 -9.87 0.71 -7.29
C MET A 74 -11.29 0.29 -6.90
N ILE A 75 -11.45 -0.35 -5.74
CA ILE A 75 -12.74 -0.89 -5.30
C ILE A 75 -13.78 0.21 -5.00
N PRO A 76 -13.44 1.34 -4.36
CA PRO A 76 -14.40 2.43 -4.16
C PRO A 76 -15.09 2.90 -5.45
N SER A 77 -14.33 3.05 -6.54
CA SER A 77 -14.88 3.44 -7.85
C SER A 77 -15.91 2.44 -8.38
N CYS A 78 -15.73 1.15 -8.05
CA CYS A 78 -16.69 0.10 -8.40
C CYS A 78 -17.90 0.12 -7.47
N LEU A 79 -17.70 0.36 -6.17
CA LEU A 79 -18.79 0.52 -5.19
C LEU A 79 -19.65 1.76 -5.48
N ASP A 80 -19.10 2.77 -6.11
CA ASP A 80 -19.89 3.93 -6.54
C ASP A 80 -20.83 3.60 -7.70
N ILE A 81 -20.55 2.55 -8.48
CA ILE A 81 -21.44 1.97 -9.52
C ILE A 81 -22.41 0.95 -8.91
N TYR A 82 -22.03 0.36 -7.78
CA TYR A 82 -22.88 -0.54 -7.02
C TYR A 82 -24.17 0.15 -6.56
N CYS A 83 -25.28 -0.59 -6.64
CA CYS A 83 -26.64 -0.08 -6.47
C CYS A 83 -26.74 0.88 -5.28
N SER A 84 -27.28 2.09 -5.51
CA SER A 84 -27.38 3.15 -4.50
C SER A 84 -28.14 2.74 -3.24
N ASN A 85 -29.03 1.74 -3.35
CA ASN A 85 -29.86 1.24 -2.27
C ASN A 85 -29.33 -0.06 -1.64
N ALA A 86 -28.12 -0.50 -2.01
CA ALA A 86 -27.54 -1.71 -1.45
C ALA A 86 -27.11 -1.48 0.01
N THR A 87 -27.61 -2.32 0.92
CA THR A 87 -27.42 -2.20 2.37
C THR A 87 -26.00 -2.49 2.83
N ASP A 88 -25.25 -3.26 2.05
CA ASP A 88 -23.86 -3.68 2.29
C ASP A 88 -22.82 -2.69 1.75
N LYS A 89 -23.23 -1.66 0.99
CA LYS A 89 -22.31 -0.66 0.41
C LYS A 89 -21.49 0.08 1.47
N GLN A 90 -22.11 0.46 2.59
CA GLN A 90 -21.41 1.16 3.67
C GLN A 90 -20.42 0.23 4.37
N TYR A 91 -20.81 -1.02 4.62
CA TYR A 91 -19.95 -2.05 5.20
C TYR A 91 -18.64 -2.23 4.41
N TYR A 92 -18.71 -2.31 3.07
CA TYR A 92 -17.48 -2.41 2.27
C TYR A 92 -16.64 -1.13 2.29
N LYS A 93 -17.27 0.06 2.38
CA LYS A 93 -16.53 1.32 2.55
C LYS A 93 -15.78 1.35 3.88
N ASP A 94 -16.40 0.88 4.95
CA ASP A 94 -15.79 0.80 6.27
C ASP A 94 -14.60 -0.17 6.27
N LEU A 95 -14.75 -1.35 5.65
CA LEU A 95 -13.64 -2.31 5.47
C LEU A 95 -12.46 -1.69 4.71
N LEU A 96 -12.72 -0.96 3.62
CA LEU A 96 -11.67 -0.29 2.84
C LEU A 96 -10.98 0.83 3.65
N HIS A 97 -11.75 1.54 4.47
CA HIS A 97 -11.24 2.55 5.38
C HIS A 97 -10.33 1.92 6.45
N ASP A 98 -10.74 0.80 7.04
CA ASP A 98 -9.95 0.06 8.04
C ASP A 98 -8.62 -0.45 7.47
N ILE A 99 -8.62 -0.99 6.24
CA ILE A 99 -7.39 -1.38 5.53
C ILE A 99 -6.48 -0.16 5.38
N THR A 100 -7.02 0.98 4.95
CA THR A 100 -6.24 2.20 4.73
C THR A 100 -5.65 2.71 6.05
N ASN A 101 -6.44 2.74 7.12
CA ASN A 101 -5.99 3.17 8.44
C ASN A 101 -4.91 2.25 9.00
N SER A 102 -4.98 0.95 8.71
CA SER A 102 -3.99 -0.03 9.19
C SER A 102 -2.58 0.19 8.63
N PHE A 103 -2.41 0.95 7.55
CA PHE A 103 -1.09 1.35 7.05
C PHE A 103 -0.44 2.46 7.88
N THR A 104 -1.15 3.10 8.80
CA THR A 104 -0.57 4.20 9.59
C THR A 104 0.45 3.69 10.62
N ASP A 105 0.20 2.51 11.19
CA ASP A 105 0.96 1.99 12.33
C ASP A 105 1.47 0.55 12.17
N LYS A 106 0.94 -0.24 11.22
CA LYS A 106 1.32 -1.65 11.07
C LYS A 106 2.46 -1.89 10.09
N ILE A 107 3.08 -3.06 10.27
CA ILE A 107 3.97 -3.67 9.29
C ILE A 107 3.18 -3.96 8.00
N VAL A 108 3.77 -3.63 6.84
CA VAL A 108 3.11 -3.76 5.54
C VAL A 108 2.57 -5.17 5.32
N ARG A 109 3.33 -6.21 5.66
CA ARG A 109 2.89 -7.61 5.54
C ARG A 109 1.69 -7.97 6.42
N ALA A 110 1.60 -7.36 7.61
CA ALA A 110 0.54 -7.63 8.58
C ALA A 110 -0.81 -6.99 8.20
N VAL A 111 -0.84 -6.08 7.23
CA VAL A 111 -2.10 -5.54 6.70
C VAL A 111 -2.79 -6.59 5.84
N VAL A 112 -3.84 -7.22 6.36
CA VAL A 112 -4.60 -8.24 5.63
C VAL A 112 -5.73 -7.58 4.85
N ILE A 113 -5.92 -7.98 3.59
CA ILE A 113 -7.13 -7.64 2.82
C ILE A 113 -8.20 -8.66 3.22
N PRO A 114 -9.35 -8.25 3.78
CA PRO A 114 -10.43 -9.16 4.11
C PRO A 114 -10.91 -9.92 2.87
N GLU A 115 -11.30 -11.19 3.02
CA GLU A 115 -11.75 -12.05 1.92
C GLU A 115 -12.95 -11.44 1.16
N GLU A 116 -13.81 -10.71 1.88
CA GLU A 116 -14.95 -9.98 1.32
C GLU A 116 -14.51 -8.94 0.30
N ILE A 117 -13.42 -8.22 0.57
CA ILE A 117 -12.83 -7.24 -0.33
C ILE A 117 -12.07 -7.93 -1.46
N GLU A 118 -11.38 -9.03 -1.16
CA GLU A 118 -10.59 -9.78 -2.14
C GLU A 118 -11.47 -10.33 -3.29
N LYS A 119 -12.71 -10.74 -3.00
CA LYS A 119 -13.71 -11.17 -3.99
C LYS A 119 -14.01 -10.10 -5.05
N PHE A 120 -13.89 -8.82 -4.72
CA PHE A 120 -14.13 -7.73 -5.66
C PHE A 120 -12.92 -7.39 -6.53
N VAL A 121 -11.71 -7.84 -6.18
CA VAL A 121 -10.47 -7.49 -6.90
C VAL A 121 -10.52 -7.87 -8.40
N PRO A 122 -10.98 -9.07 -8.82
CA PRO A 122 -11.06 -9.41 -10.23
C PRO A 122 -12.02 -8.51 -11.01
N ILE A 123 -13.16 -8.15 -10.40
CA ILE A 123 -14.18 -7.28 -10.99
C ILE A 123 -13.62 -5.86 -11.12
N ALA A 124 -13.01 -5.35 -10.05
CA ALA A 124 -12.41 -4.02 -10.02
C ALA A 124 -11.28 -3.88 -11.06
N LYS A 125 -10.43 -4.91 -11.23
CA LYS A 125 -9.39 -4.93 -12.28
C LYS A 125 -9.96 -4.80 -13.69
N ARG A 126 -11.13 -5.40 -13.97
CA ARG A 126 -11.79 -5.30 -15.28
C ARG A 126 -12.49 -3.95 -15.48
N LEU A 127 -13.06 -3.39 -14.41
CA LEU A 127 -13.82 -2.14 -14.47
C LEU A 127 -12.94 -0.89 -14.39
N ASP A 128 -11.76 -0.95 -13.76
CA ASP A 128 -10.89 0.22 -13.54
C ASP A 128 -10.62 1.05 -14.82
N PRO A 129 -10.30 0.45 -15.99
CA PRO A 129 -10.10 1.22 -17.22
C PRO A 129 -11.35 2.00 -17.68
N TYR A 130 -12.53 1.44 -17.45
CA TYR A 130 -13.80 2.04 -17.87
C TYR A 130 -14.33 3.04 -16.84
N SER A 131 -14.10 2.78 -15.55
CA SER A 131 -14.57 3.62 -14.44
C SER A 131 -14.06 5.06 -14.53
N LYS A 132 -12.92 5.28 -15.19
CA LYS A 132 -12.28 6.59 -15.42
C LYS A 132 -12.55 7.17 -16.81
N SER A 133 -13.33 6.49 -17.65
CA SER A 133 -13.64 6.95 -19.00
C SER A 133 -14.72 8.03 -18.98
N ASN A 134 -14.52 9.14 -19.70
CA ASN A 134 -15.54 10.18 -19.87
C ASN A 134 -16.85 9.61 -20.43
N VAL A 135 -16.77 8.61 -21.31
CA VAL A 135 -17.97 7.96 -21.88
C VAL A 135 -18.80 7.28 -20.79
N TRP A 136 -18.14 6.66 -19.82
CA TRP A 136 -18.80 6.01 -18.69
C TRP A 136 -19.44 7.04 -17.75
N HIS A 137 -18.77 8.16 -17.49
CA HIS A 137 -19.33 9.27 -16.72
C HIS A 137 -20.60 9.84 -17.39
N LEU A 138 -20.55 10.11 -18.70
CA LEU A 138 -21.70 10.62 -19.46
C LEU A 138 -22.89 9.64 -19.46
N PHE A 139 -22.62 8.34 -19.63
CA PHE A 139 -23.65 7.30 -19.53
C PHE A 139 -24.33 7.30 -18.15
N ARG A 140 -23.55 7.47 -17.07
CA ARG A 140 -24.07 7.50 -15.71
C ARG A 140 -24.94 8.71 -15.45
N GLU A 141 -24.51 9.90 -15.87
CA GLU A 141 -25.29 11.13 -15.72
C GLU A 141 -26.66 11.00 -16.37
N GLN A 142 -26.72 10.40 -17.57
CA GLN A 142 -27.99 10.13 -18.27
C GLN A 142 -28.88 9.12 -17.53
N GLN A 143 -28.32 8.06 -16.94
CA GLN A 143 -29.12 7.11 -16.14
C GLN A 143 -29.66 7.72 -14.86
N SER A 144 -28.91 8.59 -14.19
CA SER A 144 -29.38 9.30 -12.99
C SER A 144 -30.41 10.39 -13.29
N ALA A 145 -30.39 10.97 -14.50
CA ALA A 145 -31.38 11.95 -14.95
C ALA A 145 -32.72 11.32 -15.36
N CYS A 146 -32.77 9.99 -15.53
CA CYS A 146 -33.99 9.23 -15.85
C CYS A 146 -34.70 8.65 -14.60
N LYS A 147 -34.41 9.16 -13.40
CA LYS A 147 -35.15 8.84 -12.17
C LYS A 147 -36.04 9.99 -11.73
#